data_AF-A0A1V5IMC9-F1
#
_entry.id   AF-A0A1V5IMC9-F1
#
_cell.length_a   1.000
_cell.length_b   1.000
_cell.length_c   1.000
_cell.angle_alpha   90.00
_cell.angle_beta   90.00
_cell.angle_gamma   90.00
#
_symmetry.space_group_name_H-M   'P 1'
#
loop_
_entity.id
_entity.type
_entity.pdbx_description
1 polymer ?
#
loop_
_entity_poly.entity_id
_entity_poly.type
_entity_poly.pdbx_seq_one_letter_code
_entity_poly.pdbx_strand_id
1 'polypeptide(L)'
;MVCEAVEAIGTAVAMAATLLDLDLVVVGGLWGELGDLVIRPVQARAVEILRRSGLDRAFAVRSSALGDDSDVLGAAGTVINRWFTPPI
;
A
#
# COMPACT_ATOMS: atom_id res chain seq x y z
N MET A 1 0.55 17.19 -10.77
CA MET A 1 -0.45 16.23 -10.29
C MET A 1 0.07 14.79 -10.22
N VAL A 2 0.15 14.01 -11.31
CA VAL A 2 0.56 12.58 -11.21
C VAL A 2 1.98 12.42 -10.66
N CYS A 3 2.95 13.22 -11.12
CA CYS A 3 4.32 13.16 -10.61
C CYS A 3 4.45 13.52 -9.12
N GLU A 4 3.68 14.53 -8.66
CA GLU A 4 3.66 14.92 -7.24
C GLU A 4 3.03 13.82 -6.38
N ALA A 5 1.96 13.18 -6.89
CA ALA A 5 1.34 12.05 -6.22
C ALA A 5 2.31 10.86 -6.11
N VAL A 6 3.03 10.53 -7.19
CA VAL A 6 4.06 9.48 -7.18
C VAL A 6 5.13 9.78 -6.13
N GLU A 7 5.61 11.02 -6.05
CA GLU A 7 6.64 11.42 -5.10
C GLU A 7 6.13 11.34 -3.64
N ALA A 8 4.95 11.89 -3.38
CA ALA A 8 4.34 11.89 -2.06
C ALA A 8 4.00 10.47 -1.59
N ILE A 9 3.35 9.67 -2.43
CA ILE A 9 2.98 8.28 -2.12
C ILE A 9 4.25 7.43 -1.97
N GLY A 10 5.22 7.53 -2.87
CA GLY A 10 6.48 6.79 -2.79
C GLY A 10 7.23 7.05 -1.48
N THR A 11 7.27 8.30 -1.04
CA THR A 11 7.87 8.68 0.25
C THR A 11 7.10 8.10 1.44
N ALA A 12 5.78 8.25 1.46
CA ALA A 12 4.93 7.71 2.52
C ALA A 12 5.05 6.18 2.63
N VAL A 13 5.07 5.50 1.48
CA VAL A 13 5.24 4.04 1.39
C VAL A 13 6.61 3.62 1.94
N ALA A 14 7.70 4.29 1.56
CA ALA A 14 9.03 3.98 2.09
C ALA A 14 9.13 4.19 3.60
N MET A 15 8.50 5.24 4.13
CA MET A 15 8.42 5.51 5.57
C MET A 15 7.66 4.38 6.29
N ALA A 16 6.48 4.01 5.79
CA ALA A 16 5.69 2.93 6.36
C ALA A 16 6.45 1.59 6.32
N ALA A 17 7.07 1.27 5.19
CA ALA A 17 7.87 0.06 5.02
C ALA A 17 9.07 0.02 5.97
N THR A 18 9.69 1.17 6.25
CA THR A 18 10.83 1.25 7.19
C THR A 18 10.38 1.12 8.63
N LEU A 19 9.36 1.88 9.05
CA LEU A 19 8.94 1.97 10.44
C LEU A 19 8.21 0.73 10.94
N LEU A 20 7.49 0.06 10.04
CA LEU A 20 6.63 -1.08 10.37
C LEU A 20 7.19 -2.41 9.83
N ASP A 21 8.36 -2.39 9.21
CA ASP A 21 9.03 -3.55 8.60
C ASP A 21 8.13 -4.34 7.60
N LEU A 22 7.41 -3.61 6.74
CA LEU A 22 6.42 -4.21 5.83
C LEU A 22 7.07 -4.71 4.55
N ASP A 23 6.80 -5.95 4.13
CA ASP A 23 7.23 -6.47 2.83
C ASP A 23 6.31 -6.07 1.66
N LEU A 24 5.08 -5.65 1.97
CA LEU A 24 4.07 -5.29 0.99
C LEU A 24 3.25 -4.08 1.46
N VAL A 25 3.04 -3.13 0.55
CA VAL A 25 2.04 -2.07 0.70
C VAL A 25 1.06 -2.14 -0.47
N VAL A 26 -0.23 -2.16 -0.15
CA VAL A 26 -1.31 -2.13 -1.13
C VAL A 26 -1.92 -0.74 -1.16
N VAL A 27 -1.97 -0.14 -2.35
CA VAL A 27 -2.56 1.19 -2.59
C VAL A 27 -3.98 0.99 -3.14
N GLY A 28 -4.97 1.48 -2.40
CA GLY A 28 -6.38 1.49 -2.81
C GLY A 28 -6.86 2.85 -3.33
N GLY A 29 -8.14 2.90 -3.70
CA GLY A 29 -8.80 4.08 -4.27
C GLY A 29 -8.24 4.52 -5.61
N LEU A 30 -8.52 5.78 -5.97
CA LEU A 30 -8.17 6.39 -7.27
C LEU A 30 -6.72 6.12 -7.71
N TRP A 31 -5.76 6.20 -6.79
CA TRP A 31 -4.34 6.01 -7.11
C TRP A 31 -3.98 4.55 -7.40
N GLY A 32 -4.69 3.61 -6.77
CA GLY A 32 -4.58 2.19 -7.07
C GLY A 32 -5.19 1.82 -8.43
N GLU A 33 -6.30 2.45 -8.80
CA GLU A 33 -6.99 2.23 -10.08
C GLU A 33 -6.17 2.69 -11.29
N LEU A 34 -5.35 3.74 -11.13
CA LEU A 34 -4.39 4.16 -12.16
C LEU A 34 -3.30 3.10 -12.43
N GLY A 35 -3.26 2.03 -11.64
CA GLY A 35 -2.50 0.82 -11.93
C GLY A 35 -1.03 1.10 -12.20
N ASP A 36 -0.48 0.47 -13.22
CA ASP A 36 0.95 0.55 -13.54
C ASP A 36 1.46 1.97 -13.82
N LEU A 37 0.59 2.90 -14.22
CA LEU A 37 0.95 4.30 -14.46
C LEU A 37 1.44 4.99 -13.18
N VAL A 38 0.91 4.59 -12.01
CA VAL A 38 1.26 5.17 -10.70
C VAL A 38 2.03 4.17 -9.84
N ILE A 39 1.62 2.90 -9.81
CA ILE A 39 2.18 1.89 -8.91
C ILE A 39 3.64 1.57 -9.26
N ARG A 40 4.01 1.46 -10.54
CA ARG A 40 5.41 1.19 -10.90
C ARG A 40 6.35 2.36 -10.52
N PRO A 41 6.03 3.63 -10.82
CA PRO A 41 6.82 4.76 -10.34
C PRO A 41 6.88 4.85 -8.81
N VAL A 42 5.77 4.61 -8.10
CA VAL A 42 5.75 4.59 -6.63
C VAL A 42 6.66 3.49 -6.07
N GLN A 43 6.60 2.28 -6.62
CA GLN A 43 7.50 1.18 -6.28
C GLN A 43 8.96 1.59 -6.47
N ALA A 44 9.30 2.16 -7.63
CA ALA A 44 10.67 2.57 -7.93
C ALA A 44 11.16 3.64 -6.94
N ARG A 45 10.32 4.64 -6.65
CA ARG A 45 10.64 5.70 -5.69
C ARG A 45 10.83 5.16 -4.27
N ALA A 46 9.95 4.28 -3.82
CA ALA A 46 10.04 3.69 -2.49
C ALA A 46 11.30 2.83 -2.33
N VAL A 47 11.63 2.00 -3.33
CA VAL A 47 12.85 1.19 -3.35
C VAL A 47 14.11 2.07 -3.37
N GLU A 48 14.10 3.17 -4.14
CA GLU A 48 15.23 4.11 -4.14
C GLU A 48 15.50 4.67 -2.74
N ILE A 49 14.44 5.09 -2.02
CA ILE A 49 14.54 5.62 -0.67
C ILE A 49 15.04 4.55 0.30
N LEU A 50 14.45 3.35 0.29
CA LEU A 50 14.86 2.24 1.15
C LEU A 50 16.34 1.87 0.97
N ARG A 51 16.78 1.76 -0.29
CA ARG A 51 18.18 1.46 -0.63
C ARG A 51 19.13 2.54 -0.11
N ARG A 52 18.76 3.82 -0.24
CA ARG A 52 19.56 4.95 0.28
C ARG A 52 19.63 4.98 1.80
N SER A 53 18.63 4.41 2.48
CA SER A 53 18.59 4.23 3.92
C SER A 53 19.31 2.96 4.40
N GLY A 54 19.95 2.20 3.50
CA GLY A 54 20.67 0.96 3.85
C GLY A 54 19.77 -0.26 4.04
N LEU A 55 18.48 -0.17 3.67
CA LEU A 55 17.51 -1.25 3.76
C LEU A 55 17.30 -1.86 2.38
N ASP A 56 18.24 -2.70 1.96
CA ASP A 56 18.12 -3.48 0.72
C ASP A 56 17.41 -4.81 1.02
N ARG A 57 16.10 -4.84 0.78
CA ARG A 57 15.24 -6.01 1.01
C ARG A 57 14.15 -6.14 -0.03
N ALA A 58 13.55 -7.33 -0.12
CA ALA A 58 12.39 -7.57 -0.94
C ALA A 58 11.21 -6.71 -0.44
N PHE A 59 10.71 -5.82 -1.29
CA PHE A 59 9.60 -4.94 -0.96
C PHE A 59 8.71 -4.72 -2.18
N ALA A 60 7.39 -4.76 -1.97
CA ALA A 60 6.40 -4.65 -3.03
C ALA A 60 5.38 -3.55 -2.74
N VAL A 61 5.03 -2.79 -3.78
CA VAL A 61 3.87 -1.91 -3.84
C VAL A 61 2.92 -2.48 -4.89
N ARG A 62 1.64 -2.64 -4.55
CA ARG A 62 0.61 -3.19 -5.44
C ARG A 62 -0.64 -2.34 -5.43
N SER A 63 -1.40 -2.37 -6.51
CA SER A 63 -2.77 -1.85 -6.52
C SER A 63 -3.71 -2.82 -5.79
N SER A 64 -4.74 -2.28 -5.15
CA SER A 64 -5.85 -3.08 -4.63
C SER A 64 -6.65 -3.70 -5.79
N ALA A 65 -7.07 -4.95 -5.61
CA ALA A 65 -7.95 -5.65 -6.54
C ALA A 65 -9.43 -5.69 -6.08
N LEU A 66 -9.75 -5.05 -4.94
CA LEU A 66 -11.08 -5.11 -4.32
C LEU A 66 -12.09 -4.13 -4.94
N GLY A 67 -11.62 -3.17 -5.75
CA GLY A 67 -12.47 -2.20 -6.44
C GLY A 67 -13.26 -1.28 -5.50
N ASP A 68 -14.30 -0.66 -6.06
CA ASP A 68 -15.13 0.36 -5.41
C ASP A 68 -15.86 -0.15 -4.17
N ASP A 69 -16.17 -1.46 -4.13
CA ASP A 69 -16.87 -2.08 -3.01
C ASP A 69 -15.95 -2.36 -1.82
N SER A 70 -14.65 -2.06 -1.91
CA SER A 70 -13.67 -2.36 -0.86
C SER A 70 -14.04 -1.80 0.52
N ASP A 71 -14.65 -0.62 0.58
CA ASP A 71 -15.11 -0.01 1.83
C ASP A 71 -16.25 -0.80 2.46
N VAL A 72 -17.26 -1.19 1.66
CA VAL A 72 -18.42 -1.96 2.13
C VAL A 72 -17.99 -3.37 2.54
N LEU A 73 -17.10 -3.99 1.76
CA LEU A 73 -16.52 -5.29 2.08
C LEU A 73 -15.72 -5.24 3.39
N GLY A 74 -14.94 -4.18 3.63
CA GLY A 74 -14.22 -3.97 4.88
C GLY A 74 -15.16 -3.80 6.08
N ALA A 75 -16.22 -3.02 5.92
CA ALA A 75 -17.23 -2.83 6.97
C ALA A 75 -17.95 -4.13 7.33
N ALA A 76 -18.42 -4.88 6.32
CA ALA A 76 -19.04 -6.19 6.52
C ALA A 76 -18.05 -7.20 7.14
N GLY A 77 -16.81 -7.22 6.62
CA GLY A 77 -15.72 -8.06 7.11
C GLY A 77 -15.40 -7.82 8.58
N THR A 78 -15.51 -6.58 9.07
CA THR A 78 -15.29 -6.24 10.48
C THR A 78 -16.34 -6.91 11.40
N VAL A 79 -17.62 -6.90 11.00
CA VAL A 79 -18.70 -7.56 11.75
C VAL A 79 -18.55 -9.08 11.71
N ILE A 80 -18.27 -9.63 10.52
CA ILE A 80 -18.01 -11.07 10.33
C ILE A 80 -16.84 -11.51 11.21
N ASN A 81 -15.72 -10.79 11.17
CA ASN A 81 -14.54 -11.09 11.98
C ASN A 81 -14.88 -11.12 13.48
N ARG A 82 -15.69 -10.18 13.97
CA ARG A 82 -16.13 -10.14 15.37
C ARG A 82 -16.98 -11.36 15.76
N TRP A 83 -17.84 -11.86 14.88
CA TRP A 83 -18.65 -13.06 15.16
C TRP A 83 -17.82 -14.34 15.23
N PHE A 84 -16.78 -14.45 14.39
CA PHE A 84 -15.96 -15.65 14.28
C PHE A 84 -14.67 -15.62 15.10
N THR A 85 -14.28 -14.48 15.67
CA THR A 85 -13.13 -14.38 16.59
C THR A 85 -13.58 -14.80 17.98
N PRO A 86 -13.09 -15.93 18.53
CA PRO A 86 -13.42 -16.32 19.89
C PRO A 86 -12.89 -15.28 20.88
N PRO A 87 -13.59 -15.05 22.01
CA PRO A 87 -13.09 -14.17 23.05
C PRO A 87 -11.78 -14.72 23.62
N ILE A 88 -10.85 -13.80 23.88
CA ILE A 88 -9.59 -14.05 24.59
C ILE A 88 -9.83 -14.33 26.07
#